data_AF-A0AAN4ZPB9-F1
#
_entry.id   AF-A0AAN4ZPB9-F1
#
_cell.length_a   1.000
_cell.length_b   1.000
_cell.length_c   1.000
_cell.angle_alpha   90.00
_cell.angle_beta   90.00
_cell.angle_gamma   90.00
#
_symmetry.space_group_name_H-M   'P 1'
#
loop_
_entity.id
_entity.type
_entity.pdbx_description
1 polymer ?
#
loop_
_entity_poly.entity_id
_entity_poly.type
_entity_poly.pdbx_seq_one_letter_code
_entity_poly.pdbx_strand_id
1 'polypeptide(L)'
;SIRYLLTRLAMSRSRLFQMDNYVISDTEEDEDPPLPFPPSILESAKVFNVNKNTKVHSMVESANGLLKEGHICFFRGEDEASSKVITIVEIIKRNSELILFQWNEMGLVKKIQYWNSVVEGLSRLKVVVQKPSMFILLSTRPFEMGSDNIQCTLEEGESKDERREEKKHPRKRTGDSNWTRKKGEARENQARERRELVKQLETASVT
;
A
#
# COMPACT_ATOMS: atom_id res chain seq x y z
N SER A 1 11.23 -47.95 -4.24
CA SER A 1 11.19 -46.48 -4.36
C SER A 1 10.07 -45.96 -5.28
N ILE A 2 8.83 -46.47 -5.19
CA ILE A 2 7.69 -45.99 -6.01
C ILE A 2 6.41 -45.78 -5.17
N ARG A 3 6.27 -46.47 -4.02
CA ARG A 3 5.10 -46.35 -3.14
C ARG A 3 4.97 -44.99 -2.43
N TYR A 4 6.05 -44.22 -2.28
CA TYR A 4 6.01 -42.88 -1.67
C TYR A 4 5.60 -41.75 -2.64
N LEU A 5 5.67 -41.98 -3.95
CA LEU A 5 5.28 -40.98 -4.96
C LEU A 5 3.78 -40.99 -5.27
N LEU A 6 3.10 -42.12 -5.06
CA LEU A 6 1.66 -42.24 -5.24
C LEU A 6 0.83 -41.65 -4.08
N THR A 7 1.36 -41.65 -2.85
CA THR A 7 0.66 -41.02 -1.70
C THR A 7 0.72 -39.50 -1.75
N ARG A 8 1.74 -38.90 -2.39
CA ARG A 8 1.86 -37.44 -2.54
C ARG A 8 1.00 -36.86 -3.66
N LEU A 9 0.58 -37.68 -4.63
CA LEU A 9 -0.38 -37.28 -5.67
C LEU A 9 -1.85 -37.44 -5.25
N ALA A 10 -2.13 -38.19 -4.19
CA ALA A 10 -3.49 -38.40 -3.68
C ALA A 10 -4.00 -37.28 -2.74
N MET A 11 -3.13 -36.37 -2.27
CA MET A 11 -3.52 -35.22 -1.44
C MET A 11 -3.59 -33.88 -2.20
N SER A 12 -3.46 -33.90 -3.53
CA SER A 12 -3.58 -32.69 -4.36
C SER A 12 -4.78 -32.76 -5.30
N ARG A 13 -5.94 -33.14 -4.78
CA ARG A 13 -7.20 -33.08 -5.54
C ARG A 13 -8.43 -32.98 -4.66
N SER A 14 -8.43 -32.03 -3.73
CA SER A 14 -9.64 -31.54 -3.04
C SER A 14 -9.39 -30.17 -2.43
N ARG A 15 -8.99 -29.20 -3.25
CA ARG A 15 -9.50 -27.83 -3.05
C ARG A 15 -10.89 -27.81 -3.69
N LEU A 16 -11.83 -28.48 -3.05
CA LEU A 16 -13.21 -28.04 -3.12
C LEU A 16 -13.15 -26.61 -2.58
N PHE A 17 -13.47 -25.64 -3.44
CA PHE A 17 -13.79 -24.29 -2.99
C PHE A 17 -15.00 -24.44 -2.09
N GLN A 18 -14.75 -24.66 -0.80
CA GLN A 18 -15.78 -24.68 0.21
C GLN A 18 -16.34 -23.26 0.22
N MET A 19 -17.63 -23.14 -0.12
CA MET A 19 -18.34 -21.87 -0.25
C MET A 19 -18.71 -21.32 1.14
N ASP A 20 -17.73 -21.29 2.05
CA ASP A 20 -17.89 -20.94 3.49
C ASP A 20 -18.27 -19.47 3.73
N ASN A 21 -18.31 -18.67 2.67
CA ASN A 21 -18.57 -17.23 2.76
C ASN A 21 -20.02 -16.86 2.42
N TYR A 22 -20.88 -17.82 2.08
CA TYR A 22 -22.21 -17.55 1.55
C TYR A 22 -23.29 -18.02 2.52
N VAL A 23 -24.01 -17.08 3.12
CA VAL A 23 -25.15 -17.34 4.01
C VAL A 23 -26.39 -16.69 3.42
N ILE A 24 -27.52 -17.39 3.42
CA ILE A 24 -28.82 -16.79 3.10
C ILE A 24 -29.28 -16.11 4.39
N SER A 25 -29.44 -14.80 4.37
CA SER A 25 -29.81 -14.04 5.58
C SER A 25 -30.69 -12.87 5.19
N ASP A 26 -31.85 -12.79 5.83
CA ASP A 26 -32.82 -11.72 5.65
C ASP A 26 -32.53 -10.50 6.55
N THR A 27 -31.45 -10.54 7.35
CA THR A 27 -31.13 -9.56 8.39
C THR A 27 -29.73 -8.95 8.20
N GLU A 28 -29.64 -7.62 8.24
CA GLU A 28 -28.38 -6.89 8.22
C GLU A 28 -27.72 -6.94 9.59
N GLU A 29 -26.57 -7.60 9.69
CA GLU A 29 -25.71 -7.57 10.88
C GLU A 29 -24.39 -6.96 10.46
N ASP A 30 -24.14 -5.73 10.91
CA ASP A 30 -22.85 -5.07 10.74
C ASP A 30 -21.97 -5.40 11.96
N GLU A 31 -21.11 -6.40 11.84
CA GLU A 31 -20.06 -6.66 12.83
C GLU A 31 -18.76 -5.99 12.34
N ASP A 32 -18.45 -4.81 12.91
CA ASP A 32 -17.17 -4.18 12.67
C ASP A 32 -16.06 -5.02 13.31
N PRO A 33 -15.03 -5.42 12.55
CA PRO A 33 -13.99 -6.29 13.09
C PRO A 33 -13.22 -5.57 14.20
N PRO A 34 -12.80 -6.29 15.25
CA PRO A 34 -11.99 -5.72 16.31
C PRO A 34 -10.70 -5.15 15.73
N LEU A 35 -10.41 -3.88 16.06
CA LEU A 35 -9.18 -3.22 15.65
C LEU A 35 -7.99 -3.84 16.42
N PRO A 36 -6.80 -3.92 15.79
CA PRO A 36 -5.66 -4.61 16.40
C PRO A 36 -4.98 -3.83 17.53
N PHE A 37 -5.46 -2.62 17.83
CA PHE A 37 -4.87 -1.73 18.83
C PHE A 37 -5.83 -1.52 20.01
N PRO A 38 -5.30 -1.24 21.22
CA PRO A 38 -6.12 -0.92 22.38
C PRO A 38 -7.04 0.28 22.12
N PRO A 39 -8.32 0.23 22.55
CA PRO A 39 -9.28 1.30 22.30
C PRO A 39 -8.83 2.63 22.90
N SER A 40 -8.15 2.61 24.05
CA SER A 40 -7.63 3.81 24.72
C SER A 40 -6.68 4.64 23.85
N ILE A 41 -5.86 3.98 23.03
CA ILE A 41 -4.96 4.68 22.11
C ILE A 41 -5.75 5.21 20.90
N LEU A 42 -6.65 4.39 20.37
CA LEU A 42 -7.44 4.71 19.19
C LEU A 42 -8.41 5.89 19.41
N GLU A 43 -8.99 6.01 20.60
CA GLU A 43 -9.86 7.14 20.97
C GLU A 43 -9.13 8.49 20.91
N SER A 44 -7.84 8.50 21.24
CA SER A 44 -7.00 9.70 21.18
C SER A 44 -6.36 9.94 19.80
N ALA A 45 -6.41 8.96 18.92
CA ALA A 45 -5.71 8.98 17.64
C ALA A 45 -6.54 9.61 16.52
N LYS A 46 -5.90 10.38 15.65
CA LYS A 46 -6.51 10.83 14.41
C LYS A 46 -6.48 9.73 13.37
N VAL A 47 -7.65 9.31 12.92
CA VAL A 47 -7.80 8.23 11.92
C VAL A 47 -7.62 8.73 10.49
N PHE A 48 -6.78 8.04 9.74
CA PHE A 48 -6.48 8.24 8.32
C PHE A 48 -6.83 6.98 7.52
N ASN A 49 -7.97 7.02 6.83
CA ASN A 49 -8.41 5.94 5.95
C ASN A 49 -7.79 6.10 4.55
N VAL A 50 -6.93 5.16 4.20
CA VAL A 50 -6.17 5.16 2.96
C VAL A 50 -6.88 4.29 1.93
N ASN A 51 -7.30 4.91 0.84
CA ASN A 51 -7.99 4.28 -0.27
C ASN A 51 -7.15 4.37 -1.55
N LYS A 52 -7.55 3.62 -2.58
CA LYS A 52 -6.93 3.66 -3.93
C LYS A 52 -6.84 5.06 -4.52
N ASN A 53 -7.81 5.94 -4.22
CA ASN A 53 -7.87 7.30 -4.74
C ASN A 53 -7.30 8.37 -3.79
N THR A 54 -6.80 7.97 -2.62
CA THR A 54 -6.25 8.94 -1.66
C THR A 54 -5.03 9.65 -2.24
N LYS A 55 -5.05 10.98 -2.16
CA LYS A 55 -3.96 11.87 -2.55
C LYS A 55 -2.87 11.84 -1.48
N VAL A 56 -1.77 11.13 -1.77
CA VAL A 56 -0.64 10.93 -0.86
C VAL A 56 -0.13 12.24 -0.25
N HIS A 57 0.15 13.26 -1.08
CA HIS A 57 0.67 14.54 -0.61
C HIS A 57 -0.21 15.21 0.45
N SER A 58 -1.51 15.29 0.19
CA SER A 58 -2.46 15.94 1.11
C SER A 58 -2.53 15.20 2.45
N MET A 59 -2.46 13.88 2.43
CA MET A 59 -2.49 13.10 3.67
C MET A 59 -1.20 13.21 4.47
N VAL A 60 -0.04 13.20 3.79
CA VAL A 60 1.27 13.45 4.41
C VAL A 60 1.31 14.82 5.08
N GLU A 61 0.85 15.86 4.36
CA GLU A 61 0.83 17.23 4.87
C GLU A 61 -0.05 17.37 6.12
N SER A 62 -1.27 16.81 6.07
CA SER A 62 -2.18 16.82 7.21
C SER A 62 -1.63 16.04 8.41
N ALA A 63 -1.08 14.84 8.19
CA ALA A 63 -0.50 14.04 9.26
C ALA A 63 0.72 14.70 9.90
N ASN A 64 1.58 15.33 9.09
CA ASN A 64 2.75 16.06 9.59
C ASN A 64 2.35 17.24 10.49
N GLY A 65 1.28 17.97 10.17
CA GLY A 65 0.75 19.03 11.03
C GLY A 65 0.36 18.49 12.41
N LEU A 66 -0.42 17.40 12.42
CA LEU A 66 -0.90 16.77 13.66
C LEU A 66 0.24 16.17 14.49
N LEU A 67 1.22 15.53 13.86
CA LEU A 67 2.38 14.99 14.57
C LEU A 67 3.22 16.08 15.23
N LYS A 68 3.36 17.26 14.59
CA LYS A 68 4.03 18.43 15.19
C LYS A 68 3.25 19.00 16.38
N GLU A 69 1.92 18.90 16.36
CA GLU A 69 1.05 19.26 17.48
C GLU A 69 1.04 18.21 18.61
N GLY A 70 1.68 17.04 18.39
CA GLY A 70 1.79 15.97 19.37
C GLY A 70 0.63 14.97 19.36
N HIS A 71 -0.20 14.99 18.31
CA HIS A 71 -1.27 14.01 18.14
C HIS A 71 -0.74 12.66 17.65
N ILE A 72 -1.43 11.58 18.03
CA ILE A 72 -1.20 10.23 17.50
C ILE A 72 -1.96 10.11 16.18
N CYS A 73 -1.30 9.57 15.15
CA CYS A 73 -1.90 9.35 13.84
C CYS A 73 -2.08 7.85 13.59
N PHE A 74 -3.32 7.43 13.31
CA PHE A 74 -3.67 6.05 13.00
C PHE A 74 -3.98 5.90 11.51
N PHE A 75 -3.15 5.17 10.78
CA PHE A 75 -3.34 4.89 9.36
C PHE A 75 -3.90 3.49 9.17
N ARG A 76 -4.94 3.40 8.34
CA ARG A 76 -5.56 2.14 7.93
C ARG A 76 -5.69 2.09 6.43
N GLY A 77 -5.28 0.98 5.82
CA GLY A 77 -5.52 0.72 4.40
C GLY A 77 -5.84 -0.74 4.16
N GLU A 78 -6.78 -0.97 3.25
CA GLU A 78 -7.25 -2.31 2.89
C GLU A 78 -6.75 -2.67 1.50
N ASP A 79 -6.41 -3.95 1.32
CA ASP A 79 -6.07 -4.57 0.03
C ASP A 79 -4.96 -3.79 -0.70
N GLU A 80 -5.17 -3.36 -1.94
CA GLU A 80 -4.20 -2.58 -2.72
C GLU A 80 -3.74 -1.29 -1.99
N ALA A 81 -4.57 -0.71 -1.13
CA ALA A 81 -4.23 0.51 -0.41
C ALA A 81 -3.24 0.28 0.75
N SER A 82 -3.04 -0.96 1.19
CA SER A 82 -2.07 -1.31 2.24
C SER A 82 -0.65 -0.87 1.89
N SER A 83 -0.23 -1.08 0.64
CA SER A 83 1.07 -0.63 0.14
C SER A 83 1.24 0.90 0.18
N LYS A 84 0.14 1.63 -0.05
CA LYS A 84 0.11 3.09 -0.02
C LYS A 84 0.22 3.62 1.41
N VAL A 85 -0.38 2.94 2.39
CA VAL A 85 -0.23 3.27 3.82
C VAL A 85 1.25 3.32 4.19
N ILE A 86 1.98 2.24 3.87
CA ILE A 86 3.42 2.15 4.14
C ILE A 86 4.16 3.31 3.45
N THR A 87 3.88 3.53 2.16
CA THR A 87 4.49 4.63 1.40
C THR A 87 4.28 6.00 2.06
N ILE A 88 3.08 6.28 2.57
CA ILE A 88 2.76 7.54 3.23
C ILE A 88 3.55 7.70 4.52
N VAL A 89 3.59 6.66 5.35
CA VAL A 89 4.34 6.64 6.60
C VAL A 89 5.84 6.84 6.35
N GLU A 90 6.41 6.17 5.34
CA GLU A 90 7.81 6.37 4.97
C GLU A 90 8.13 7.80 4.52
N ILE A 91 7.22 8.44 3.76
CA ILE A 91 7.40 9.85 3.36
C ILE A 91 7.33 10.77 4.58
N ILE A 92 6.41 10.52 5.52
CA ILE A 92 6.31 11.25 6.78
C ILE A 92 7.62 11.16 7.56
N LYS A 93 8.17 9.95 7.72
CA LYS A 93 9.44 9.73 8.44
C LYS A 93 10.61 10.46 7.79
N ARG A 94 10.70 10.49 6.46
CA ARG A 94 11.79 11.17 5.73
C ARG A 94 11.68 12.69 5.77
N ASN A 95 10.47 13.23 5.80
CA ASN A 95 10.22 14.66 5.77
C ASN A 95 10.15 15.30 7.16
N SER A 96 10.09 14.49 8.20
CA SER A 96 10.01 14.93 9.60
C SER A 96 11.38 14.91 10.25
N GLU A 97 11.71 15.97 10.99
CA GLU A 97 12.88 16.01 11.87
C GLU A 97 12.57 15.42 13.26
N LEU A 98 11.31 15.02 13.49
CA LEU A 98 10.87 14.46 14.77
C LEU A 98 11.29 12.99 14.91
N ILE A 99 11.57 12.59 16.15
CA ILE A 99 11.66 11.18 16.50
C ILE A 99 10.25 10.61 16.49
N LEU A 100 10.03 9.57 15.70
CA LEU A 100 8.73 8.93 15.51
C LEU A 100 8.80 7.49 15.98
N PHE A 101 7.82 7.12 16.80
CA PHE A 101 7.53 5.76 17.21
C PHE A 101 6.41 5.23 16.31
N GLN A 102 6.64 4.09 15.69
CA GLN A 102 5.76 3.45 14.73
C GLN A 102 5.33 2.08 15.28
N TRP A 103 4.04 1.84 15.45
CA TRP A 103 3.51 0.52 15.79
C TRP A 103 2.73 -0.04 14.60
N ASN A 104 3.20 -1.16 14.08
CA ASN A 104 2.61 -1.84 12.92
C ASN A 104 1.79 -3.05 13.33
N GLU A 105 0.61 -3.20 12.75
CA GLU A 105 -0.19 -4.41 12.85
C GLU A 105 -0.78 -4.77 11.49
N MET A 106 -0.91 -6.07 11.22
CA MET A 106 -1.57 -6.59 10.03
C MET A 106 -2.72 -7.48 10.43
N GLY A 107 -3.81 -7.42 9.68
CA GLY A 107 -4.97 -8.26 9.97
C GLY A 107 -5.86 -8.48 8.76
N LEU A 108 -6.89 -9.29 8.97
CA LEU A 108 -7.97 -9.48 8.01
C LEU A 108 -9.20 -8.72 8.50
N VAL A 109 -9.62 -7.73 7.72
CA VAL A 109 -10.88 -7.03 7.94
C VAL A 109 -11.98 -7.86 7.29
N LYS A 110 -12.91 -8.35 8.12
CA LYS A 110 -14.15 -8.99 7.65
C LYS A 110 -15.13 -7.89 7.22
N LYS A 111 -15.68 -8.02 6.02
CA LYS A 111 -16.74 -7.16 5.50
C LYS A 111 -17.87 -8.03 4.98
N ILE A 112 -19.06 -7.82 5.52
CA ILE A 112 -20.27 -8.46 5.02
C ILE A 112 -20.77 -7.66 3.82
N GLN A 113 -21.05 -8.34 2.72
CA GLN A 113 -21.60 -7.76 1.50
C GLN A 113 -22.87 -8.50 1.12
N TYR A 114 -23.96 -7.77 0.89
CA TYR A 114 -25.20 -8.34 0.41
C TYR A 114 -25.27 -8.21 -1.11
N TRP A 115 -25.37 -9.34 -1.81
CA TRP A 115 -25.49 -9.36 -3.27
C TRP A 115 -26.95 -9.63 -3.65
N ASN A 116 -27.52 -8.73 -4.46
CA ASN A 116 -28.87 -8.91 -5.00
C ASN A 116 -28.82 -9.91 -6.16
N SER A 117 -29.73 -10.88 -6.15
CA SER A 117 -29.92 -11.77 -7.30
C SER A 117 -30.58 -11.02 -8.47
N VAL A 118 -30.16 -11.34 -9.69
CA VAL A 118 -30.76 -10.80 -10.92
C VAL A 118 -32.12 -11.43 -11.23
N VAL A 119 -32.39 -12.63 -10.68
CA VAL A 119 -33.65 -13.35 -10.88
C VAL A 119 -34.65 -12.92 -9.80
N GLU A 120 -35.82 -12.47 -10.23
CA GLU A 120 -36.93 -12.10 -9.34
C GLU A 120 -37.36 -13.29 -8.47
N GLY A 121 -37.56 -13.05 -7.17
CA GLY A 121 -37.99 -14.06 -6.19
C GLY A 121 -36.87 -14.83 -5.48
N LEU A 122 -35.59 -14.57 -5.80
CA LEU A 122 -34.46 -15.14 -5.07
C LEU A 122 -34.00 -14.22 -3.92
N SER A 123 -33.69 -14.83 -2.77
CA SER A 123 -33.20 -14.14 -1.58
C SER A 123 -31.83 -13.47 -1.81
N ARG A 124 -31.56 -12.39 -1.06
CA ARG A 124 -30.26 -11.73 -1.05
C ARG A 124 -29.20 -12.66 -0.48
N LEU A 125 -28.01 -12.62 -1.08
CA LEU A 125 -26.87 -13.44 -0.68
C LEU A 125 -25.97 -12.65 0.27
N LYS A 126 -25.81 -13.10 1.52
CA LYS A 126 -24.82 -12.54 2.48
C LYS A 126 -23.47 -13.16 2.16
N VAL A 127 -22.53 -12.34 1.71
CA VAL A 127 -21.16 -12.73 1.36
C VAL A 127 -20.20 -12.14 2.39
N VAL A 128 -19.47 -12.99 3.10
CA VAL A 128 -18.40 -12.54 4.00
C VAL A 128 -17.10 -12.45 3.21
N VAL A 129 -16.61 -11.23 3.01
CA VAL A 129 -15.34 -10.97 2.33
C VAL A 129 -14.29 -10.59 3.35
N GLN A 130 -13.17 -11.30 3.36
CA GLN A 130 -12.00 -10.96 4.18
C GLN A 130 -10.99 -10.21 3.32
N LYS A 131 -10.54 -9.04 3.80
CA LYS A 131 -9.55 -8.22 3.10
C LYS A 131 -8.28 -8.08 3.95
N PRO A 132 -7.08 -8.32 3.37
CA PRO A 132 -5.84 -7.99 4.05
C PRO A 132 -5.80 -6.49 4.32
N SER A 133 -5.40 -6.10 5.53
CA SER A 133 -5.35 -4.71 5.94
C SER A 133 -4.09 -4.43 6.72
N MET A 134 -3.51 -3.25 6.46
CA MET A 134 -2.36 -2.71 7.17
C MET A 134 -2.82 -1.61 8.11
N PHE A 135 -2.35 -1.67 9.35
CA PHE A 135 -2.64 -0.73 10.42
C PHE A 135 -1.33 -0.18 10.96
N ILE A 136 -1.18 1.15 10.98
CA ILE A 136 0.04 1.79 11.48
C ILE A 136 -0.34 2.93 12.41
N LEU A 137 0.18 2.92 13.64
CA LEU A 137 0.17 4.07 14.53
C LEU A 137 1.50 4.81 14.45
N LEU A 138 1.45 6.13 14.37
CA LEU A 138 2.60 7.01 14.49
C LEU A 138 2.40 7.97 15.66
N SER A 139 3.43 8.11 16.48
CA SER A 139 3.47 9.00 17.64
C SER A 139 4.85 9.62 17.79
N THR A 140 4.92 10.83 18.34
CA THR A 140 6.18 11.46 18.78
C THR A 140 6.62 11.00 20.17
N ARG A 141 5.71 10.38 20.93
CA ARG A 141 5.95 9.79 22.25
C ARG A 141 5.98 8.27 22.18
N PRO A 142 6.81 7.61 22.99
CA PRO A 142 6.84 6.15 23.04
C PRO A 142 5.50 5.57 23.47
N PHE A 143 5.13 4.42 22.92
CA PHE A 143 3.95 3.69 23.37
C PHE A 143 4.28 2.91 24.66
N GLU A 144 3.42 3.02 25.67
CA GLU A 144 3.62 2.35 26.97
C GLU A 144 3.45 0.83 26.89
N MET A 145 2.66 0.35 25.92
CA MET A 145 2.47 -1.07 25.64
C MET A 145 3.48 -1.52 24.59
N GLY A 146 4.57 -2.12 25.05
CA GLY A 146 5.63 -2.68 24.22
C GLY A 146 5.20 -3.97 23.52
N SER A 147 4.89 -3.91 22.24
CA SER A 147 4.87 -5.08 21.36
C SER A 147 6.16 -5.13 20.55
N ASP A 148 6.56 -6.33 20.11
CA ASP A 148 7.73 -6.54 19.23
C ASP A 148 7.61 -5.79 17.88
N ASN A 149 6.43 -5.25 17.57
CA ASN A 149 6.12 -4.56 16.32
C ASN A 149 6.34 -3.04 16.38
N ILE A 150 6.93 -2.52 17.46
CA ILE A 150 7.23 -1.10 17.61
C ILE A 150 8.62 -0.79 17.06
N GLN A 151 8.69 0.19 16.17
CA GLN A 151 9.90 0.70 15.55
C GLN A 151 10.11 2.17 15.93
N CYS A 152 11.36 2.61 16.01
CA CYS A 152 11.74 4.00 16.27
C CYS A 152 12.60 4.52 15.13
N THR A 153 12.44 5.79 14.75
CA THR A 153 13.32 6.41 13.74
C THR A 153 14.73 6.71 14.27
N LEU A 154 14.95 6.61 15.59
CA LEU A 154 16.24 6.78 16.24
C LEU A 154 17.02 5.46 16.22
N GLU A 155 17.46 4.99 15.07
CA GLU A 155 18.43 3.89 15.05
C GLU A 155 19.83 4.44 15.37
N GLU A 156 20.35 4.11 16.55
CA GLU A 156 21.73 4.33 16.96
C GLU A 156 22.69 3.62 15.99
N GLY A 157 23.23 4.38 15.06
CA GLY A 157 24.31 3.98 14.16
C GLY A 157 25.58 4.78 14.43
N GLU A 158 26.08 4.77 15.66
CA GLU A 158 27.49 5.10 15.91
C GLU A 158 28.36 4.00 15.30
N SER A 159 28.79 4.19 14.06
CA SER A 159 30.05 3.62 13.58
C SER A 159 30.87 4.73 12.94
N LYS A 160 31.81 5.23 13.74
CA LYS A 160 32.98 5.96 13.29
C LYS A 160 33.67 5.13 12.20
N ASP A 161 33.82 5.70 11.02
CA ASP A 161 35.03 5.46 10.25
C ASP A 161 35.62 6.82 9.85
N GLU A 162 36.50 7.29 10.74
CA GLU A 162 37.43 8.36 10.46
C GLU A 162 38.42 7.88 9.40
N ARG A 163 38.20 8.28 8.15
CA ARG A 163 39.33 8.39 7.22
C ARG A 163 39.26 9.71 6.45
N ARG A 164 39.69 10.76 7.14
CA ARG A 164 40.28 11.93 6.48
C ARG A 164 41.60 11.52 5.84
N GLU A 165 41.73 11.77 4.54
CA GLU A 165 42.79 12.60 3.93
C GLU A 165 42.48 12.73 2.44
N GLU A 166 41.88 13.86 2.05
CA GLU A 166 42.54 14.92 1.28
C GLU A 166 43.03 14.51 -0.12
N LYS A 167 42.25 14.85 -1.16
CA LYS A 167 42.81 15.50 -2.36
C LYS A 167 41.87 16.58 -2.89
N LYS A 168 42.41 17.80 -2.90
CA LYS A 168 41.83 19.04 -3.43
C LYS A 168 41.87 19.10 -4.97
N HIS A 169 40.82 19.73 -5.51
CA HIS A 169 40.70 20.48 -6.79
C HIS A 169 40.53 19.74 -8.13
N PRO A 170 39.93 20.38 -9.19
CA PRO A 170 39.09 21.59 -9.25
C PRO A 170 37.74 21.41 -10.00
N ARG A 171 36.90 22.44 -9.92
CA ARG A 171 35.60 22.62 -10.61
C ARG A 171 35.66 22.33 -12.12
N LYS A 172 34.67 21.57 -12.62
CA LYS A 172 34.06 21.81 -13.94
C LYS A 172 32.54 21.73 -13.83
N ARG A 173 31.91 22.87 -14.09
CA ARG A 173 30.49 22.97 -14.44
C ARG A 173 30.30 22.29 -15.79
N THR A 174 29.47 21.26 -15.83
CA THR A 174 28.77 20.86 -17.04
C THR A 174 27.46 20.25 -16.57
N GLY A 175 26.37 21.00 -16.77
CA GLY A 175 25.05 20.40 -16.73
C GLY A 175 24.96 19.34 -17.81
N ASP A 176 24.35 18.21 -17.47
CA ASP A 176 23.34 17.57 -18.30
C ASP A 176 22.77 16.38 -17.55
N SER A 177 21.49 16.52 -17.19
CA SER A 177 20.64 15.49 -16.60
C SER A 177 20.47 14.33 -17.59
N ASN A 178 21.17 13.23 -17.34
CA ASN A 178 21.18 12.03 -18.19
C ASN A 178 19.93 11.13 -18.04
N TRP A 179 18.78 11.68 -17.61
CA TRP A 179 17.57 10.92 -17.29
C TRP A 179 16.34 11.25 -18.15
N THR A 180 16.40 12.26 -19.02
CA THR A 180 15.24 12.67 -19.84
C THR A 180 15.36 12.34 -21.34
N ARG A 181 16.52 11.90 -21.83
CA ARG A 181 16.77 11.81 -23.29
C ARG A 181 16.23 10.54 -23.98
N LYS A 182 16.04 9.43 -23.26
CA LYS A 182 15.58 8.17 -23.89
C LYS A 182 14.07 8.12 -24.21
N LYS A 183 13.24 8.98 -23.61
CA LYS A 183 11.78 8.94 -23.81
C LYS A 183 11.31 9.77 -25.01
N GLY A 184 12.12 10.72 -25.48
CA GLY A 184 11.81 11.58 -26.63
C GLY A 184 11.98 10.85 -27.97
N GLU A 185 13.11 10.19 -28.18
CA GLU A 185 13.44 9.51 -29.44
C GLU A 185 12.45 8.38 -29.79
N ALA A 186 12.01 7.62 -28.79
CA ALA A 186 11.00 6.57 -28.99
C ALA A 186 9.64 7.15 -29.45
N ARG A 187 9.27 8.32 -28.93
CA ARG A 187 7.99 8.97 -29.25
C ARG A 187 8.05 9.67 -30.62
N GLU A 188 9.22 10.18 -31.01
CA GLU A 188 9.46 10.80 -32.31
C GLU A 188 9.52 9.76 -33.44
N ASN A 189 10.17 8.62 -33.23
CA ASN A 189 10.15 7.52 -34.20
C ASN A 189 8.72 6.98 -34.42
N GLN A 190 7.96 6.79 -33.34
CA GLN A 190 6.57 6.31 -33.44
C GLN A 190 5.66 7.32 -34.16
N ALA A 191 5.90 8.61 -34.00
CA ALA A 191 5.18 9.66 -34.74
C ALA A 191 5.55 9.69 -36.23
N ARG A 192 6.81 9.41 -36.58
CA ARG A 192 7.27 9.31 -37.98
C ARG A 192 6.66 8.11 -38.69
N GLU A 193 6.68 6.93 -38.08
CA GLU A 193 6.06 5.71 -38.63
C GLU A 193 4.56 5.92 -38.88
N ARG A 194 3.86 6.58 -37.94
CA ARG A 194 2.42 6.85 -38.10
C ARG A 194 2.12 7.80 -39.26
N ARG A 195 2.99 8.78 -39.54
CA ARG A 195 2.84 9.68 -40.69
C ARG A 195 3.09 8.97 -42.02
N GLU A 196 4.06 8.07 -42.07
CA GLU A 196 4.34 7.28 -43.28
C GLU A 196 3.18 6.33 -43.61
N LEU A 197 2.59 5.68 -42.60
CA LEU A 197 1.41 4.82 -42.80
C LEU A 197 0.20 5.59 -43.32
N VAL A 198 -0.06 6.80 -42.80
CA VAL A 198 -1.17 7.65 -43.29
C VAL A 198 -0.93 8.03 -44.76
N LYS A 199 0.30 8.40 -45.12
CA LYS A 199 0.64 8.75 -46.50
C LYS A 199 0.46 7.58 -47.46
N GLN A 200 0.84 6.36 -47.04
CA GLN A 200 0.62 5.14 -47.83
C GLN A 200 -0.87 4.84 -48.04
N LEU A 201 -1.70 5.02 -47.00
CA LEU A 201 -3.15 4.83 -47.10
C LEU A 201 -3.82 5.88 -48.00
N GLU A 202 -3.39 7.14 -47.92
CA GLU A 202 -3.88 8.20 -48.82
C GLU A 202 -3.53 7.88 -50.27
N THR A 203 -2.29 7.46 -50.57
CA THR A 203 -1.91 7.07 -51.94
C THR A 203 -2.61 5.80 -52.43
N ALA A 204 -2.93 4.85 -51.54
CA ALA A 204 -3.66 3.63 -51.90
C ALA A 204 -5.16 3.89 -52.16
N SER A 205 -5.73 4.95 -51.58
CA SER A 205 -7.14 5.33 -51.76
C SER A 205 -7.45 6.11 -53.05
N VAL A 206 -6.42 6.49 -53.81
CA VAL A 206 -6.54 7.28 -55.06
C VAL A 206 -6.25 6.44 -56.32
N THR A 207 -6.21 5.11 -56.18
CA THR A 207 -6.16 4.13 -57.30
C THR A 207 -7.33 3.17 -57.16
#